data_AF-A0AAE6G4V2-F1
#
_entry.id   AF-A0AAE6G4V2-F1
#
_cell.length_a   1.000
_cell.length_b   1.000
_cell.length_c   1.000
_cell.angle_alpha   90.00
_cell.angle_beta   90.00
_cell.angle_gamma   90.00
#
_symmetry.space_group_name_H-M   'P 1'
#
loop_
_entity.id
_entity.type
_entity.pdbx_description
1 polymer ?
#
loop_
_entity_poly.entity_id
_entity_poly.type
_entity_poly.pdbx_seq_one_letter_code
_entity_poly.pdbx_strand_id
1 'polypeptide(L)'
;MSYAKRRKILGIIETDNTFERADHRGREAWLGKCLHCNAHLWVGLDGEPISRATIEHILPKTAGGTEALTNLGLACARCNQGKGTRHDARYHRDARARELVERLLARRLARWRKPETDEEP
;
A
#
# COMPACT_ATOMS: atom_id res chain seq x y z
N MET A 1 -10.44 3.32 -13.06
CA MET A 1 -10.21 2.08 -12.25
C MET A 1 -11.54 1.52 -11.73
N SER A 2 -11.64 0.26 -11.28
CA SER A 2 -12.90 -0.26 -10.71
C SER A 2 -13.21 0.32 -9.33
N TYR A 3 -14.50 0.39 -8.96
CA TYR A 3 -14.95 0.90 -7.65
C TYR A 3 -14.36 0.11 -6.47
N ALA A 4 -14.35 -1.23 -6.55
CA ALA A 4 -13.78 -2.08 -5.51
C ALA A 4 -12.28 -1.79 -5.27
N LYS A 5 -11.53 -1.47 -6.33
CA LYS A 5 -10.11 -1.13 -6.21
C LYS A 5 -9.90 0.26 -5.61
N ARG A 6 -10.73 1.26 -5.96
CA ARG A 6 -10.73 2.57 -5.31
C ARG A 6 -11.01 2.46 -3.81
N ARG A 7 -12.03 1.69 -3.41
CA ARG A 7 -12.33 1.41 -2.00
C ARG A 7 -11.16 0.77 -1.25
N LYS A 8 -10.45 -0.19 -1.87
CA LYS A 8 -9.23 -0.76 -1.26
C LYS A 8 -8.12 0.26 -1.06
N ILE A 9 -7.90 1.14 -2.05
CA ILE A 9 -6.91 2.22 -1.93
C ILE A 9 -7.25 3.14 -0.76
N LEU A 10 -8.51 3.54 -0.63
CA LEU A 10 -8.97 4.36 0.48
C LEU A 10 -8.78 3.65 1.84
N GLY A 11 -9.14 2.37 1.95
CA GLY A 11 -8.90 1.61 3.19
C GLY A 11 -7.42 1.48 3.56
N ILE A 12 -6.52 1.38 2.56
CA ILE A 12 -5.07 1.41 2.83
C ILE A 12 -4.65 2.80 3.34
N ILE A 13 -5.14 3.87 2.73
CA ILE A 13 -4.84 5.26 3.12
C ILE A 13 -5.33 5.56 4.55
N GLU A 14 -6.56 5.16 4.88
CA GLU A 14 -7.14 5.35 6.21
C GLU A 14 -6.27 4.73 7.30
N THR A 15 -5.69 3.57 7.01
CA THR A 15 -4.89 2.78 7.95
C THR A 15 -3.38 2.98 7.82
N ASP A 16 -2.89 3.89 6.95
CA ASP A 16 -1.47 4.22 6.81
C ASP A 16 -1.22 5.66 7.30
N ASN A 17 -0.49 5.79 8.40
CA ASN A 17 -0.20 7.06 9.06
C ASN A 17 0.72 8.00 8.26
N THR A 18 1.25 7.56 7.12
CA THR A 18 2.03 8.43 6.23
C THR A 18 1.16 9.26 5.30
N PHE A 19 -0.14 8.97 5.21
CA PHE A 19 -1.06 9.70 4.36
C PHE A 19 -1.76 10.84 5.11
N GLU A 20 -1.67 12.02 4.51
CA GLU A 20 -2.31 13.26 4.97
C GLU A 20 -3.01 13.98 3.81
N ARG A 21 -3.95 14.86 4.14
CA ARG A 21 -4.60 15.75 3.16
C ARG A 21 -3.61 16.84 2.74
N ALA A 22 -3.50 17.08 1.45
CA ALA A 22 -2.64 18.11 0.89
C ALA A 22 -3.22 18.68 -0.41
N ASP A 23 -2.83 19.91 -0.77
CA ASP A 23 -3.19 20.48 -2.06
C ASP A 23 -2.31 19.90 -3.18
N HIS A 24 -2.97 19.44 -4.24
CA HIS A 24 -2.34 19.05 -5.48
C HIS A 24 -2.93 19.85 -6.65
N ARG A 25 -2.24 20.92 -7.05
CA ARG A 25 -2.61 21.77 -8.19
C ARG A 25 -4.00 22.39 -8.02
N GLY A 26 -4.30 22.92 -6.83
CA GLY A 26 -5.56 23.59 -6.52
C GLY A 26 -6.73 22.64 -6.25
N ARG A 27 -6.43 21.39 -5.91
CA ARG A 27 -7.42 20.37 -5.51
C ARG A 27 -6.88 19.58 -4.34
N GLU A 28 -7.72 19.36 -3.34
CA GLU A 28 -7.35 18.51 -2.21
C GLU A 28 -7.17 17.05 -2.66
N ALA A 29 -6.13 16.42 -2.16
CA ALA A 29 -5.76 15.04 -2.44
C ALA A 29 -5.08 14.43 -1.21
N TRP A 30 -4.84 13.12 -1.25
CA TRP A 30 -4.00 12.42 -0.31
C TRP A 30 -2.56 12.42 -0.79
N LEU A 31 -1.65 12.85 0.09
CA LEU A 31 -0.20 12.69 -0.07
C LEU A 31 0.29 11.67 0.94
N GLY A 32 0.97 10.62 0.47
CA GLY A 32 1.64 9.67 1.36
C GLY A 32 2.89 9.08 0.75
N LYS A 33 3.37 7.97 1.32
CA LYS A 33 4.69 7.42 0.99
C LYS A 33 4.59 5.99 0.48
N CYS A 34 5.31 5.69 -0.59
CA CYS A 34 5.52 4.32 -1.07
C CYS A 34 6.01 3.42 0.08
N LEU A 35 5.39 2.24 0.23
CA LEU A 35 5.76 1.28 1.27
C LEU A 35 7.21 0.80 1.11
N HIS A 36 7.73 0.72 -0.11
CA HIS A 36 9.10 0.25 -0.37
C HIS A 36 10.16 1.32 -0.19
N CYS A 37 10.00 2.47 -0.86
CA CYS A 37 11.08 3.45 -1.05
C CYS A 37 10.78 4.84 -0.49
N ASN A 38 9.64 5.03 0.17
CA ASN A 38 9.19 6.33 0.69
C ASN A 38 8.94 7.44 -0.35
N ALA A 39 9.04 7.15 -1.65
CA ALA A 39 8.67 8.11 -2.69
C ALA A 39 7.23 8.60 -2.50
N HIS A 40 7.00 9.89 -2.72
CA HIS A 40 5.67 10.49 -2.57
C HIS A 40 4.67 9.90 -3.55
N LEU A 41 3.48 9.59 -3.03
CA LEU A 41 2.34 9.06 -3.77
C LEU A 41 1.17 10.02 -3.59
N TRP A 42 0.64 10.50 -4.71
CA TRP A 42 -0.58 11.29 -4.77
C TRP A 42 -1.76 10.42 -5.18
N VAL A 43 -2.86 10.53 -4.44
CA VAL A 43 -4.12 9.84 -4.69
C VAL A 43 -5.27 10.82 -4.48
N GLY A 44 -6.25 10.84 -5.38
CA GLY A 44 -7.45 11.65 -5.22
C GLY A 44 -8.28 11.20 -4.03
N LEU A 45 -9.16 12.08 -3.54
CA LEU A 45 -10.05 11.77 -2.41
C LEU A 45 -11.03 10.63 -2.71
N ASP A 46 -11.28 10.35 -3.98
CA ASP A 46 -12.10 9.23 -4.45
C ASP A 46 -11.32 7.91 -4.56
N GLY A 47 -10.03 7.92 -4.23
CA GLY A 47 -9.14 6.75 -4.31
C GLY A 47 -8.54 6.52 -5.69
N GLU A 48 -8.73 7.41 -6.67
CA GLU A 48 -8.04 7.31 -7.97
C GLU A 48 -6.58 7.78 -7.84
N PRO A 49 -5.58 6.96 -8.24
CA PRO A 49 -4.18 7.38 -8.21
C PRO A 49 -3.93 8.57 -9.15
N ILE A 50 -3.45 9.69 -8.60
CA ILE A 50 -2.95 10.83 -9.39
C ILE A 50 -1.52 10.53 -9.86
N SER A 51 -0.73 9.94 -8.97
CA SER A 51 0.60 9.39 -9.28
C SER A 51 0.49 7.92 -9.71
N ARG A 52 1.62 7.31 -10.14
CA ARG A 52 1.69 5.86 -10.44
C ARG A 52 1.69 4.97 -9.18
N ALA A 53 0.82 5.27 -8.23
CA ALA A 53 0.57 4.44 -7.05
C ALA A 53 -0.21 3.19 -7.43
N THR A 54 0.16 2.06 -6.83
CA THR A 54 -0.42 0.75 -7.08
C THR A 54 -0.61 0.02 -5.76
N ILE A 55 -1.62 -0.86 -5.70
CA ILE A 55 -1.80 -1.76 -4.55
C ILE A 55 -0.72 -2.84 -4.62
N GLU A 56 -0.01 -3.02 -3.52
CA GLU A 56 1.01 -4.04 -3.29
C GLU A 56 0.47 -5.09 -2.31
N HIS A 57 0.59 -6.37 -2.67
CA HIS A 57 0.44 -7.47 -1.73
C HIS A 57 1.80 -7.71 -1.07
N ILE A 58 1.91 -7.45 0.24
CA ILE A 58 3.18 -7.56 0.95
C ILE A 58 3.67 -9.01 0.93
N LEU A 59 2.89 -9.93 1.51
CA LEU A 59 3.00 -11.35 1.25
C LEU A 59 2.31 -11.63 -0.11
N PRO A 60 3.00 -12.22 -1.10
CA PRO A 60 2.38 -12.52 -2.38
C PRO A 60 1.29 -13.58 -2.22
N LYS A 61 0.25 -13.50 -3.07
CA LYS A 61 -0.90 -14.45 -3.04
C LYS A 61 -0.47 -15.90 -3.19
N THR A 62 0.52 -16.15 -4.05
CA THR A 62 1.08 -17.49 -4.29
C THR A 62 1.70 -18.11 -3.03
N ALA A 63 2.04 -17.29 -2.03
CA ALA A 63 2.57 -17.71 -0.74
C ALA A 63 1.53 -17.58 0.40
N GLY A 64 0.23 -17.45 0.07
CA GLY A 64 -0.85 -17.31 1.06
C GLY A 64 -1.20 -15.87 1.45
N GLY A 65 -0.68 -14.87 0.73
CA GLY A 65 -1.05 -13.47 0.92
C GLY A 65 -2.55 -13.21 0.79
N THR A 66 -3.13 -12.56 1.80
CA THR A 66 -4.56 -12.24 1.87
C THR A 66 -4.87 -10.87 1.28
N GLU A 67 -6.17 -10.57 1.10
CA GLU A 67 -6.67 -9.23 0.75
C GLU A 67 -6.89 -8.31 1.96
N ALA A 68 -6.48 -8.75 3.15
CA ALA A 68 -6.62 -7.95 4.37
C ALA A 68 -5.76 -6.69 4.28
N LEU A 69 -6.25 -5.56 4.79
CA LEU A 69 -5.55 -4.27 4.74
C LEU A 69 -4.17 -4.31 5.42
N THR A 70 -3.97 -5.22 6.38
CA THR A 70 -2.68 -5.49 7.04
C THR A 70 -1.64 -6.12 6.11
N ASN A 71 -2.06 -6.81 5.05
CA ASN A 71 -1.20 -7.37 4.00
C ASN A 71 -1.12 -6.48 2.76
N LEU A 72 -1.81 -5.33 2.74
CA LEU A 72 -1.84 -4.43 1.61
C LEU A 72 -1.13 -3.10 1.92
N GLY A 73 -0.48 -2.54 0.92
CA GLY A 73 0.10 -1.19 0.97
C GLY A 73 0.08 -0.49 -0.38
N LEU A 74 0.33 0.81 -0.40
CA LEU A 74 0.55 1.55 -1.64
C LEU A 74 2.03 1.61 -1.98
N ALA A 75 2.36 1.26 -3.22
CA ALA A 75 3.72 1.30 -3.75
C ALA A 75 3.75 2.01 -5.11
N CYS A 76 4.86 2.67 -5.42
CA CYS A 76 5.08 3.17 -6.77
C CYS A 76 5.25 2.01 -7.75
N ALA A 77 4.82 2.22 -9.00
CA ALA A 77 4.88 1.19 -10.05
C ALA A 77 6.27 0.54 -10.19
N ARG A 78 7.36 1.31 -10.04
CA ARG A 78 8.75 0.77 -10.12
C ARG A 78 9.02 -0.28 -9.04
N CYS A 79 8.62 -0.01 -7.80
CA CYS A 79 8.86 -0.92 -6.69
C CYS A 79 7.98 -2.17 -6.78
N ASN A 80 6.69 -2.00 -7.08
CA ASN A 80 5.76 -3.12 -7.23
C ASN A 80 6.21 -4.07 -8.35
N GLN A 81 6.47 -3.54 -9.55
CA GLN A 81 6.98 -4.34 -10.67
C GLN A 81 8.30 -5.05 -10.32
N GLY A 82 9.22 -4.33 -9.68
CA GLY A 82 10.50 -4.90 -9.24
C GLY A 82 10.35 -6.04 -8.22
N LYS A 83 9.39 -5.94 -7.29
CA LYS A 83 9.08 -7.01 -6.34
C LYS A 83 8.46 -8.21 -7.05
N GLY A 84 7.45 -8.00 -7.88
CA GLY A 84 6.78 -9.05 -8.65
C GLY A 84 7.75 -9.89 -9.50
N THR A 85 8.63 -9.24 -10.26
CA THR A 85 9.58 -9.94 -11.15
C THR A 85 10.67 -10.70 -10.39
N ARG A 86 11.15 -10.17 -9.27
CA ARG A 86 12.38 -10.69 -8.62
C ARG A 86 12.12 -11.53 -7.38
N HIS A 87 11.12 -11.18 -6.59
CA HIS A 87 10.92 -11.73 -5.25
C HIS A 87 9.68 -12.60 -5.17
N ASP A 88 8.55 -12.19 -5.76
CA ASP A 88 7.27 -12.90 -5.59
C ASP A 88 7.30 -14.30 -6.21
N ALA A 89 7.82 -14.43 -7.44
CA ALA A 89 7.96 -15.72 -8.11
C ALA A 89 8.93 -16.68 -7.41
N ARG A 90 9.83 -16.15 -6.57
CA ARG A 90 10.90 -16.90 -5.91
C ARG A 90 10.72 -17.01 -4.40
N TYR A 91 9.61 -16.52 -3.85
CA TYR A 91 9.40 -16.35 -2.41
C TYR A 91 9.77 -17.61 -1.59
N HIS A 92 9.31 -18.78 -2.00
CA HIS A 92 9.60 -20.04 -1.29
C HIS A 92 11.08 -20.44 -1.35
N ARG A 93 11.81 -20.03 -2.40
CA ARG A 93 13.18 -20.47 -2.69
C ARG A 93 14.26 -19.43 -2.42
N ASP A 94 13.87 -18.18 -2.12
CA ASP A 94 14.78 -17.05 -1.95
C ASP A 94 14.64 -16.43 -0.55
N ALA A 95 15.69 -16.54 0.26
CA ALA A 95 15.75 -15.94 1.59
C ALA A 95 15.61 -14.40 1.53
N ARG A 96 16.17 -13.74 0.50
CA ARG A 96 16.06 -12.28 0.34
C ARG A 96 14.63 -11.85 0.05
N ALA A 97 13.85 -12.69 -0.63
CA ALA A 97 12.43 -12.43 -0.85
C ALA A 97 11.66 -12.45 0.47
N ARG A 98 11.97 -13.39 1.37
CA ARG A 98 11.34 -13.47 2.70
C ARG A 98 11.74 -12.28 3.58
N GLU A 99 13.03 -11.95 3.63
CA GLU A 99 13.52 -10.76 4.35
C GLU A 99 12.87 -9.45 3.86
N LEU A 100 12.67 -9.32 2.54
CA LEU A 100 11.95 -8.17 1.97
C LEU A 100 10.50 -8.13 2.48
N VAL A 101 9.79 -9.26 2.44
CA VAL A 101 8.40 -9.36 2.91
C VAL A 101 8.31 -9.03 4.40
N GLU A 102 9.17 -9.61 5.24
CA GLU A 102 9.23 -9.34 6.68
C GLU A 102 9.45 -7.86 6.96
N ARG A 103 10.41 -7.23 6.25
CA ARG A 103 10.67 -5.79 6.39
C ARG A 103 9.46 -4.94 5.98
N LEU A 104 8.75 -5.33 4.92
CA LEU A 104 7.57 -4.60 4.46
C LEU A 104 6.38 -4.79 5.42
N LEU A 105 6.20 -5.98 6.00
CA LEU A 105 5.20 -6.23 7.04
C LEU A 105 5.48 -5.40 8.29
N ALA A 106 6.73 -5.41 8.77
CA ALA A 106 7.15 -4.60 9.91
C ALA A 106 6.90 -3.10 9.64
N ARG A 107 7.22 -2.63 8.44
CA ARG A 107 6.92 -1.25 8.05
C ARG A 107 5.43 -0.97 7.97
N ARG A 108 4.63 -1.90 7.46
CA ARG A 108 3.18 -1.75 7.39
C ARG A 108 2.58 -1.63 8.78
N LEU A 109 3.04 -2.44 9.72
CA LEU A 109 2.65 -2.39 11.12
C LEU A 109 3.06 -1.07 11.79
N ALA A 110 4.30 -0.61 11.56
CA ALA A 110 4.77 0.68 12.09
C ALA A 110 4.00 1.89 11.54
N ARG A 111 3.46 1.76 10.32
CA ARG A 111 2.58 2.76 9.70
C ARG A 111 1.11 2.58 10.05
N TRP A 112 0.74 1.52 10.76
CA TRP A 112 -0.65 1.20 11.00
C TRP A 112 -1.29 2.26 11.89
N ARG A 113 -2.21 3.03 11.32
CA ARG A 113 -3.15 3.85 12.07
C ARG A 113 -4.41 3.02 12.27
N LYS A 114 -4.86 2.86 13.51
CA LYS A 114 -6.17 2.24 13.75
C LYS A 114 -7.20 3.11 13.01
N PRO A 115 -7.99 2.54 12.09
CA PRO A 115 -9.08 3.28 11.53
C PRO A 115 -9.99 3.68 12.70
N GLU A 116 -10.45 4.92 12.71
CA GLU A 116 -11.55 5.34 13.57
C GLU A 116 -12.77 4.54 13.10
N THR A 117 -12.92 3.32 13.59
CA THR A 117 -14.21 2.64 13.53
C THR A 117 -15.13 3.44 14.41
N ASP A 118 -16.23 3.88 13.80
CA ASP A 118 -17.38 4.54 14.42
C ASP A 118 -17.57 4.05 15.86
N GLU A 119 -17.77 5.00 16.78
CA GLU A 119 -18.31 4.76 18.11
C GLU A 119 -19.49 3.77 17.98
N GLU A 120 -19.29 2.51 18.40
CA GLU A 120 -20.42 1.63 18.65
C GLU A 120 -21.13 2.15 19.91
N PRO A 121 -22.46 2.35 19.88
CA PRO A 121 -23.24 2.85 21.01
C PRO A 121 -23.27 1.90 22.21
#